data_AF-A0A1H2CWP5-F1
#
_entry.id   AF-A0A1H2CWP5-F1
#
_cell.length_a   1.000
_cell.length_b   1.000
_cell.length_c   1.000
_cell.angle_alpha   90.00
_cell.angle_beta   90.00
_cell.angle_gamma   90.00
#
_symmetry.space_group_name_H-M   'P 1'
#
loop_
_entity.id
_entity.type
_entity.pdbx_description
1 polymer ?
#
loop_
_entity_poly.entity_id
_entity_poly.type
_entity_poly.pdbx_seq_one_letter_code
_entity_poly.pdbx_strand_id
1 'polypeptide(L)'
;MKTASMRLVVGAGLLTVLLTGCASVTGTAASNGSAPAAGSGSAGSGSAGSGSAGSGSAAIATSAIPAEALLQPADLRGATAEPLANGEHAHVRPLRPCGTKPYPSDSTRTDAVAVQYTVPGIPQGATPFTVVEFVGRHKTGGAAAQFTEIRAALAKCPGGLGKDQFKWTVVESDSDSVLVKIEQKFSYGDQEPAVVAQYAALSMVNNSVVMVADLGWENTGGSEELVREFIVKAEKRAAAIK
;
A
#
# COMPACT_ATOMS: atom_id res chain seq x y z
N MET A 1 -25.88 32.41 22.30
CA MET A 1 -25.34 31.56 23.38
C MET A 1 -26.44 30.62 23.85
N LYS A 2 -26.38 29.34 23.45
CA LYS A 2 -27.24 28.27 23.95
C LYS A 2 -26.34 27.06 24.17
N THR A 3 -26.03 26.82 25.44
CA THR A 3 -25.23 25.70 25.93
C THR A 3 -26.14 24.47 26.05
N ALA A 4 -25.95 23.49 25.17
CA ALA A 4 -26.55 22.17 25.31
C ALA A 4 -25.45 21.22 25.79
N SER A 5 -25.55 20.85 27.06
CA SER A 5 -24.74 19.82 27.71
C SER A 5 -25.48 18.50 27.56
N MET A 6 -24.85 17.48 26.96
CA MET A 6 -25.42 16.13 26.96
C MET A 6 -24.33 15.08 27.16
N ARG A 7 -24.68 14.11 28.01
CA ARG A 7 -23.83 13.32 28.89
C ARG A 7 -23.22 12.11 28.17
N LEU A 8 -21.99 11.79 28.58
CA LEU A 8 -21.31 10.51 28.35
C LEU A 8 -22.16 9.35 28.88
N VAL A 9 -22.26 8.27 28.10
CA VAL A 9 -22.58 6.93 28.59
C VAL A 9 -21.38 6.04 28.26
N VAL A 10 -20.69 5.59 29.31
CA VAL A 10 -19.61 4.60 29.26
C VAL A 10 -20.26 3.23 29.39
N GLY A 11 -20.21 2.43 28.31
CA GLY A 11 -20.61 1.02 28.31
C GLY A 11 -19.37 0.14 28.27
N ALA A 12 -18.90 -0.31 29.43
CA ALA A 12 -17.86 -1.32 29.55
C ALA A 12 -18.48 -2.70 29.33
N GLY A 13 -18.24 -3.30 28.17
CA GLY A 13 -18.59 -4.69 27.86
C GLY A 13 -17.34 -5.56 27.82
N LEU A 14 -17.00 -6.17 28.95
CA LEU A 14 -16.03 -7.26 29.04
C LEU A 14 -16.65 -8.50 28.35
N LEU A 15 -16.04 -8.99 27.26
CA LEU A 15 -16.35 -10.33 26.76
C LEU A 15 -15.07 -11.18 26.73
N THR A 16 -15.01 -12.07 27.70
CA THR A 16 -14.03 -13.15 27.84
C THR A 16 -14.39 -14.26 26.85
N VAL A 17 -13.50 -14.62 25.93
CA VAL A 17 -13.61 -15.86 25.14
C VAL A 17 -12.36 -16.71 25.38
N LEU A 18 -12.64 -17.97 25.72
CA LEU A 18 -11.75 -19.00 26.22
C LEU A 18 -10.79 -19.51 25.14
N LEU A 19 -9.52 -19.71 25.53
CA LEU A 19 -8.55 -20.51 24.80
C LEU A 19 -8.90 -22.01 24.93
N THR A 20 -8.86 -22.73 23.81
CA THR A 20 -8.85 -24.20 23.79
C THR A 20 -7.78 -24.71 22.84
N GLY A 21 -6.75 -25.34 23.42
CA GLY A 21 -6.36 -26.73 23.14
C GLY A 21 -5.58 -27.08 21.86
N CYS A 22 -4.35 -27.55 22.08
CA CYS A 22 -3.41 -28.17 21.14
C CYS A 22 -3.92 -29.42 20.40
N ALA A 23 -3.32 -29.72 19.24
CA ALA A 23 -2.67 -31.02 18.99
C ALA A 23 -1.78 -30.98 17.74
N SER A 24 -0.53 -31.37 17.92
CA SER A 24 0.45 -31.67 16.87
C SER A 24 0.15 -33.04 16.27
N VAL A 25 0.25 -33.18 14.94
CA VAL A 25 0.35 -34.50 14.30
C VAL A 25 1.66 -34.58 13.52
N THR A 26 2.62 -35.26 14.13
CA THR A 26 3.77 -35.87 13.48
C THR A 26 3.31 -37.07 12.64
N GLY A 27 3.50 -36.99 11.33
CA GLY A 27 3.36 -38.12 10.42
C GLY A 27 4.66 -38.38 9.69
N THR A 28 5.52 -39.22 10.27
CA THR A 28 6.67 -39.82 9.60
C THR A 28 6.23 -41.18 9.05
N ALA A 29 6.34 -41.38 7.74
CA ALA A 29 6.38 -42.71 7.15
C ALA A 29 7.40 -42.70 5.99
N ALA A 30 8.51 -43.38 6.24
CA ALA A 30 9.51 -43.76 5.26
C ALA A 30 9.06 -45.04 4.53
N SER A 31 9.52 -45.23 3.29
CA SER A 31 10.44 -46.35 2.97
C SER A 31 10.74 -46.46 1.46
N ASN A 32 12.04 -46.59 1.17
CA ASN A 32 12.71 -47.47 0.21
C ASN A 32 12.28 -47.45 -1.27
N GLY A 33 13.14 -47.38 -2.28
CA GLY A 33 14.58 -47.63 -2.43
C GLY A 33 14.74 -48.02 -3.91
N SER A 34 15.71 -47.49 -4.67
CA SER A 34 16.95 -48.22 -5.00
C SER A 34 17.82 -47.33 -5.90
N ALA A 35 19.12 -47.27 -5.60
CA ALA A 35 20.21 -46.86 -6.50
C ALA A 35 20.76 -48.13 -7.22
N PRO A 36 21.90 -48.12 -7.95
CA PRO A 36 22.69 -47.02 -8.54
C PRO A 36 23.11 -47.29 -10.02
N ALA A 37 23.75 -46.31 -10.68
CA ALA A 37 24.86 -46.58 -11.60
C ALA A 37 25.77 -45.35 -11.75
N ALA A 38 27.07 -45.63 -11.75
CA ALA A 38 28.19 -44.71 -11.68
C ALA A 38 28.57 -44.06 -13.01
N GLY A 39 29.32 -42.95 -12.94
CA GLY A 39 29.99 -42.34 -14.08
C GLY A 39 30.93 -41.22 -13.65
N SER A 40 32.18 -41.60 -13.39
CA SER A 40 33.34 -40.76 -13.01
C SER A 40 33.71 -39.70 -14.05
N GLY A 41 34.30 -38.58 -13.61
CA GLY A 41 34.97 -37.65 -14.53
C GLY A 41 35.54 -36.35 -13.92
N SER A 42 36.76 -36.46 -13.37
CA SER A 42 37.83 -35.46 -13.11
C SER A 42 37.63 -33.93 -13.20
N ALA A 43 38.05 -33.31 -12.09
CA ALA A 43 39.11 -32.30 -11.91
C ALA A 43 39.11 -30.98 -12.71
N GLY A 44 39.14 -29.87 -11.95
CA GLY A 44 39.52 -28.54 -12.44
C GLY A 44 39.51 -27.49 -11.34
N SER A 45 40.66 -27.29 -10.70
CA SER A 45 40.98 -26.24 -9.73
C SER A 45 40.98 -24.84 -10.36
N GLY A 46 40.44 -23.83 -9.66
CA GLY A 46 40.51 -22.42 -10.07
C GLY A 46 40.04 -21.46 -8.97
N SER A 47 40.85 -20.44 -8.73
CA SER A 47 40.89 -19.57 -7.54
C SER A 47 39.94 -18.37 -7.58
N ALA A 48 39.63 -17.86 -6.38
CA ALA A 48 39.31 -16.48 -6.00
C ALA A 48 38.43 -15.60 -6.90
N GLY A 49 37.27 -15.19 -6.36
CA GLY A 49 36.49 -14.07 -6.85
C GLY A 49 35.43 -13.65 -5.85
N SER A 50 35.80 -12.77 -4.91
CA SER A 50 34.88 -12.04 -4.06
C SER A 50 33.93 -11.20 -4.93
N GLY A 51 32.75 -11.76 -5.23
CA GLY A 51 31.66 -11.05 -5.88
C GLY A 51 30.57 -10.77 -4.87
N SER A 52 30.69 -9.66 -4.16
CA SER A 52 29.57 -9.04 -3.45
C SER A 52 28.49 -8.73 -4.48
N ALA A 53 27.47 -9.57 -4.56
CA ALA A 53 26.24 -9.25 -5.27
C ALA A 53 25.55 -8.18 -4.42
N GLY A 54 25.98 -6.93 -4.62
CA GLY A 54 25.34 -5.77 -4.07
C GLY A 54 23.87 -5.84 -4.44
N SER A 55 23.02 -5.87 -3.42
CA SER A 55 21.63 -5.47 -3.51
C SER A 55 21.60 -4.19 -4.34
N GLY A 56 21.10 -4.30 -5.57
CA GLY A 56 20.75 -3.16 -6.38
C GLY A 56 19.56 -2.48 -5.71
N SER A 57 19.85 -1.73 -4.65
CA SER A 57 18.96 -0.70 -4.13
C SER A 57 18.81 0.27 -5.29
N ALA A 58 17.75 0.10 -6.07
CA ALA A 58 17.38 1.05 -7.10
C ALA A 58 17.30 2.40 -6.40
N ALA A 59 18.30 3.25 -6.63
CA ALA A 59 18.33 4.56 -6.03
C ALA A 59 17.02 5.25 -6.41
N ILE A 60 16.35 5.86 -5.42
CA ILE A 60 15.26 6.78 -5.67
C ILE A 60 15.77 7.74 -6.73
N ALA A 61 15.30 7.60 -7.98
CA ALA A 61 15.65 8.52 -9.05
C ALA A 61 15.40 9.90 -8.48
N THR A 62 16.41 10.77 -8.51
CA THR A 62 16.46 12.06 -7.82
C THR A 62 15.28 12.94 -8.24
N SER A 63 14.13 12.68 -7.62
CA SER A 63 12.93 13.47 -7.71
C SER A 63 13.25 14.79 -7.02
N ALA A 64 12.83 15.91 -7.58
CA ALA A 64 12.98 17.19 -6.88
C ALA A 64 12.04 17.28 -5.65
N ILE A 65 11.22 16.25 -5.41
CA ILE A 65 10.47 16.06 -4.17
C ILE A 65 11.45 15.58 -3.10
N PRO A 66 11.70 16.38 -2.04
CA PRO A 66 12.66 16.02 -1.02
C PRO A 66 12.13 14.87 -0.15
N ALA A 67 13.01 14.04 0.39
CA ALA A 67 12.63 12.84 1.12
C ALA A 67 11.77 13.14 2.35
N GLU A 68 11.98 14.29 3.01
CA GLU A 68 11.18 14.75 4.14
C GLU A 68 9.73 15.14 3.78
N ALA A 69 9.41 15.23 2.48
CA ALA A 69 8.04 15.44 2.02
C ALA A 69 7.22 14.14 1.93
N LEU A 70 7.85 12.99 2.18
CA LEU A 70 7.21 11.68 2.29
C LEU A 70 6.99 11.28 3.75
N LEU A 71 6.17 10.26 3.97
CA LEU A 71 6.03 9.61 5.28
C LEU A 71 7.40 9.11 5.77
N GLN A 72 7.71 9.47 7.01
CA GLN A 72 8.97 9.12 7.66
C GLN A 72 8.79 7.88 8.54
N PRO A 73 9.89 7.20 8.95
CA PRO A 73 9.79 6.06 9.86
C PRO A 73 9.02 6.36 11.16
N ALA A 74 9.14 7.57 11.71
CA ALA A 74 8.38 7.99 12.89
C ALA A 74 6.85 8.04 12.64
N ASP A 75 6.43 8.21 11.39
CA ASP A 75 5.02 8.24 10.99
C ASP A 75 4.44 6.83 10.81
N LEU A 76 5.32 5.84 10.56
CA LEU A 76 5.00 4.47 10.14
C LEU A 76 5.68 3.39 10.99
N ARG A 77 5.78 3.60 12.31
CA ARG A 77 6.25 2.58 13.27
C ARG A 77 7.65 2.02 12.96
N GLY A 78 8.52 2.86 12.41
CA GLY A 78 9.89 2.51 12.02
C GLY A 78 10.04 1.99 10.60
N ALA A 79 8.97 1.82 9.83
CA ALA A 79 9.05 1.39 8.44
C ALA A 79 9.76 2.44 7.56
N THR A 80 10.64 1.98 6.69
CA THR A 80 11.39 2.84 5.76
C THR A 80 10.78 2.79 4.37
N ALA A 81 10.89 3.90 3.64
CA ALA A 81 10.43 3.98 2.27
C ALA A 81 11.26 3.07 1.35
N GLU A 82 10.57 2.26 0.56
CA GLU A 82 11.16 1.46 -0.51
C GLU A 82 10.66 1.98 -1.87
N PRO A 83 11.55 2.09 -2.88
CA PRO A 83 11.15 2.46 -4.22
C PRO A 83 10.16 1.44 -4.79
N LEU A 84 9.09 1.94 -5.41
CA LEU A 84 8.04 1.12 -5.98
C LEU A 84 8.30 0.91 -7.47
N ALA A 85 8.41 -0.35 -7.92
CA ALA A 85 8.77 -0.64 -9.30
C ALA A 85 7.72 -0.09 -10.29
N ASN A 86 8.11 0.08 -11.55
CA ASN A 86 7.19 0.58 -12.57
C ASN A 86 6.01 -0.38 -12.76
N GLY A 87 4.78 0.11 -12.61
CA GLY A 87 3.55 -0.66 -12.81
C GLY A 87 3.00 -1.34 -11.55
N GLU A 88 3.81 -1.54 -10.51
CA GLU A 88 3.32 -2.05 -9.23
C GLU A 88 2.35 -1.06 -8.59
N HIS A 89 1.21 -1.58 -8.12
CA HIS A 89 0.14 -0.79 -7.49
C HIS A 89 -0.29 0.44 -8.31
N ALA A 90 -0.27 0.33 -9.64
CA ALA A 90 -0.57 1.45 -10.54
C ALA A 90 -1.98 2.05 -10.34
N HIS A 91 -2.92 1.27 -9.80
CA HIS A 91 -4.28 1.73 -9.51
C HIS A 91 -4.34 2.81 -8.43
N VAL A 92 -3.30 2.95 -7.61
CA VAL A 92 -3.21 3.95 -6.55
C VAL A 92 -2.09 4.99 -6.77
N ARG A 93 -1.51 5.14 -7.98
CA ARG A 93 -0.36 6.06 -8.23
C ARG A 93 -0.57 7.14 -9.34
N PRO A 94 -1.36 8.22 -9.13
CA PRO A 94 -2.41 8.39 -8.11
C PRO A 94 -3.61 7.49 -8.44
N LEU A 95 -4.75 7.64 -7.76
CA LEU A 95 -5.94 6.80 -8.00
C LEU A 95 -6.30 6.76 -9.51
N ARG A 96 -6.48 5.56 -10.07
CA ARG A 96 -6.79 5.29 -11.49
C ARG A 96 -8.03 4.41 -11.68
N PRO A 97 -9.23 4.84 -11.26
CA PRO A 97 -10.44 4.01 -11.37
C PRO A 97 -10.84 3.66 -12.82
N CYS A 98 -10.46 4.48 -13.81
CA CYS A 98 -10.72 4.21 -15.23
C CYS A 98 -9.57 3.45 -15.94
N GLY A 99 -8.62 2.88 -15.20
CA GLY A 99 -7.45 2.18 -15.74
C GLY A 99 -6.24 3.07 -15.94
N THR A 100 -5.19 2.53 -16.57
CA THR A 100 -3.83 3.09 -16.59
C THR A 100 -3.63 4.29 -17.52
N LYS A 101 -4.68 4.75 -18.21
CA LYS A 101 -4.57 5.91 -19.11
C LYS A 101 -4.19 7.17 -18.32
N PRO A 102 -3.18 7.94 -18.77
CA PRO A 102 -2.82 9.21 -18.15
C PRO A 102 -4.00 10.19 -18.09
N TYR A 103 -4.05 10.96 -17.01
CA TYR A 103 -4.95 12.10 -16.90
C TYR A 103 -4.37 13.24 -17.72
N PRO A 104 -5.19 14.10 -18.36
CA PRO A 104 -4.69 15.28 -19.04
C PRO A 104 -3.78 16.14 -18.14
N SER A 105 -4.11 16.30 -16.86
CA SER A 105 -3.31 17.05 -15.89
C SER A 105 -1.95 16.41 -15.57
N ASP A 106 -1.71 15.13 -15.88
CA ASP A 106 -0.41 14.48 -15.70
C ASP A 106 0.69 15.22 -16.48
N SER A 107 0.34 15.88 -17.60
CA SER A 107 1.25 16.71 -18.39
C SER A 107 1.77 17.95 -17.67
N THR A 108 1.11 18.37 -16.58
CA THR A 108 1.51 19.51 -15.75
C THR A 108 2.37 19.11 -14.57
N ARG A 109 2.55 17.81 -14.33
CA ARG A 109 3.36 17.26 -13.24
C ARG A 109 4.84 17.50 -13.54
N THR A 110 5.53 18.22 -12.66
CA THR A 110 6.97 18.48 -12.79
C THR A 110 7.79 17.35 -12.20
N ASP A 111 7.30 16.78 -11.10
CA ASP A 111 7.98 15.74 -10.34
C ASP A 111 6.95 14.75 -9.78
N ALA A 112 7.37 13.51 -9.62
CA ALA A 112 6.58 12.49 -8.96
C ALA A 112 7.47 11.52 -8.21
N VAL A 113 6.99 11.00 -7.10
CA VAL A 113 7.60 9.90 -6.37
C VAL A 113 6.50 8.98 -5.88
N ALA A 114 6.77 7.69 -5.91
CA ALA A 114 5.93 6.69 -5.29
C ALA A 114 6.81 5.70 -4.55
N VAL A 115 6.44 5.39 -3.32
CA VAL A 115 7.17 4.50 -2.43
C VAL A 115 6.20 3.59 -1.73
N GLN A 116 6.70 2.43 -1.32
CA GLN A 116 5.96 1.51 -0.46
C GLN A 116 6.66 1.40 0.90
N TYR A 117 5.89 0.96 1.89
CA TYR A 117 6.34 0.69 3.23
C TYR A 117 5.76 -0.64 3.68
N THR A 118 6.62 -1.53 4.18
CA THR A 118 6.17 -2.70 4.94
C THR A 118 6.07 -2.28 6.40
N VAL A 119 4.85 -2.02 6.88
CA VAL A 119 4.60 -1.49 8.22
C VAL A 119 4.35 -2.64 9.20
N PRO A 120 5.05 -2.67 10.36
CA PRO A 120 4.80 -3.68 11.38
C PRO A 120 3.37 -3.63 11.94
N GLY A 121 2.77 -4.80 12.09
CA GLY A 121 1.49 -4.98 12.79
C GLY A 121 1.58 -4.67 14.28
N ILE A 122 0.43 -4.41 14.90
CA ILE A 122 0.29 -4.25 16.36
C ILE A 122 -0.71 -5.30 16.87
N PRO A 123 -0.38 -6.08 17.93
CA PRO A 123 0.86 -6.05 18.73
C PRO A 123 2.11 -6.53 17.96
N GLN A 124 3.30 -6.41 18.56
CA GLN A 124 4.54 -6.89 17.96
C GLN A 124 4.43 -8.37 17.59
N GLY A 125 4.76 -8.70 16.33
CA GLY A 125 4.61 -10.05 15.77
C GLY A 125 3.27 -10.30 15.04
N ALA A 126 2.35 -9.32 15.04
CA ALA A 126 1.19 -9.35 14.15
C ALA A 126 1.61 -9.19 12.68
N THR A 127 0.75 -9.68 11.79
CA THR A 127 0.94 -9.57 10.34
C THR A 127 1.24 -8.12 9.94
N PRO A 128 2.32 -7.87 9.18
CA PRO A 128 2.58 -6.53 8.65
C PRO A 128 1.53 -6.14 7.63
N PHE A 129 1.58 -4.90 7.13
CA PHE A 129 0.72 -4.45 6.03
C PHE A 129 1.51 -3.50 5.11
N THR A 130 1.08 -3.44 3.85
CA THR A 130 1.74 -2.63 2.82
C THR A 130 1.04 -1.29 2.68
N VAL A 131 1.77 -0.22 2.96
CA VAL A 131 1.33 1.15 2.67
C VAL A 131 2.01 1.64 1.41
N VAL A 132 1.25 2.24 0.49
CA VAL A 132 1.78 2.95 -0.68
C VAL A 132 1.55 4.44 -0.51
N GLU A 133 2.59 5.23 -0.75
CA GLU A 133 2.49 6.68 -0.85
C GLU A 133 2.84 7.11 -2.29
N PHE A 134 2.07 8.06 -2.81
CA PHE A 134 2.39 8.76 -4.04
C PHE A 134 2.33 10.27 -3.79
N VAL A 135 3.34 11.00 -4.25
CA VAL A 135 3.35 12.46 -4.27
C VAL A 135 3.68 12.94 -5.67
N GLY A 136 2.82 13.79 -6.23
CA GLY A 136 3.03 14.45 -7.52
C GLY A 136 3.01 15.96 -7.37
N ARG A 137 4.11 16.64 -7.73
CA ARG A 137 4.19 18.10 -7.76
C ARG A 137 3.83 18.61 -9.14
N HIS A 138 3.00 19.65 -9.22
CA HIS A 138 2.53 20.20 -10.48
C HIS A 138 3.00 21.65 -10.69
N LYS A 139 2.79 22.17 -11.91
CA LYS A 139 2.69 23.61 -12.19
C LYS A 139 1.35 24.17 -11.72
N THR A 140 1.29 25.46 -11.36
CA THR A 140 0.11 26.11 -10.75
C THR A 140 -1.22 25.69 -11.38
N GLY A 141 -2.15 25.20 -10.56
CA GLY A 141 -3.47 24.74 -10.97
C GLY A 141 -3.52 23.27 -11.42
N GLY A 142 -2.37 22.64 -11.68
CA GLY A 142 -2.29 21.25 -12.14
C GLY A 142 -2.78 20.23 -11.11
N ALA A 143 -2.50 20.44 -9.82
CA ALA A 143 -3.00 19.55 -8.76
C ALA A 143 -4.53 19.61 -8.64
N ALA A 144 -5.12 20.81 -8.69
CA ALA A 144 -6.56 21.01 -8.73
C ALA A 144 -7.22 20.35 -9.95
N ALA A 145 -6.58 20.44 -11.11
CA ALA A 145 -7.02 19.73 -12.31
C ALA A 145 -6.98 18.20 -12.11
N GLN A 146 -5.87 17.65 -11.58
CA GLN A 146 -5.74 16.21 -11.34
C GLN A 146 -6.76 15.70 -10.33
N PHE A 147 -6.97 16.41 -9.23
CA PHE A 147 -7.96 16.06 -8.22
C PHE A 147 -9.38 16.05 -8.80
N THR A 148 -9.73 17.06 -9.59
CA THR A 148 -11.03 17.14 -10.29
C THR A 148 -11.22 15.97 -11.25
N GLU A 149 -10.19 15.63 -12.02
CA GLU A 149 -10.21 14.51 -12.96
C GLU A 149 -10.33 13.16 -12.25
N ILE A 150 -9.65 12.97 -11.12
CA ILE A 150 -9.76 11.75 -10.31
C ILE A 150 -11.17 11.62 -9.73
N ARG A 151 -11.76 12.70 -9.18
CA ARG A 151 -13.15 12.67 -8.68
C ARG A 151 -14.14 12.33 -9.78
N ALA A 152 -13.98 12.93 -10.96
CA ALA A 152 -14.82 12.60 -12.11
C ALA A 152 -14.63 11.14 -12.55
N ALA A 153 -13.40 10.63 -12.51
CA ALA A 153 -13.09 9.25 -12.85
C ALA A 153 -13.68 8.25 -11.83
N LEU A 154 -13.68 8.56 -10.53
CA LEU A 154 -14.30 7.74 -9.48
C LEU A 154 -15.82 7.63 -9.70
N ALA A 155 -16.49 8.72 -10.08
CA ALA A 155 -17.91 8.70 -10.39
C ALA A 155 -18.22 7.95 -11.71
N LYS A 156 -17.37 8.11 -12.73
CA LYS A 156 -17.57 7.53 -14.06
C LYS A 156 -17.24 6.04 -14.12
N CYS A 157 -16.24 5.60 -13.35
CA CYS A 157 -15.67 4.26 -13.39
C CYS A 157 -15.72 3.61 -11.99
N PRO A 158 -16.90 3.30 -11.45
CA PRO A 158 -17.02 2.62 -10.15
C PRO A 158 -16.45 1.20 -10.17
N GLY A 159 -16.18 0.65 -11.37
CA GLY A 159 -15.56 -0.65 -11.55
C GLY A 159 -16.46 -1.81 -11.14
N GLY A 160 -15.85 -2.92 -10.73
CA GLY A 160 -16.56 -4.17 -10.45
C GLY A 160 -15.67 -5.23 -9.82
N LEU A 161 -16.26 -6.39 -9.51
CA LEU A 161 -15.56 -7.54 -8.90
C LEU A 161 -15.31 -8.66 -9.94
N GLY A 162 -15.09 -8.26 -11.19
CA GLY A 162 -14.59 -9.17 -12.24
C GLY A 162 -13.12 -9.51 -12.05
N LYS A 163 -12.60 -10.41 -12.89
CA LYS A 163 -11.17 -10.75 -12.90
C LYS A 163 -10.35 -9.48 -13.18
N ASP A 164 -9.31 -9.26 -12.37
CA ASP A 164 -8.40 -8.11 -12.46
C ASP A 164 -9.10 -6.74 -12.40
N GLN A 165 -10.30 -6.69 -11.80
CA GLN A 165 -11.06 -5.46 -11.61
C GLN A 165 -11.03 -5.01 -10.14
N PHE A 166 -11.07 -3.70 -9.98
CA PHE A 166 -11.30 -3.03 -8.72
C PHE A 166 -12.70 -2.45 -8.71
N LYS A 167 -13.42 -2.61 -7.61
CA LYS A 167 -14.65 -1.89 -7.31
C LYS A 167 -14.32 -0.73 -6.38
N TRP A 168 -14.65 0.48 -6.81
CA TRP A 168 -14.34 1.72 -6.12
C TRP A 168 -15.60 2.23 -5.43
N THR A 169 -15.49 2.56 -4.16
CA THR A 169 -16.55 3.24 -3.40
C THR A 169 -15.95 4.46 -2.72
N VAL A 170 -16.51 5.64 -3.02
CA VAL A 170 -16.15 6.86 -2.29
C VAL A 170 -16.75 6.76 -0.89
N VAL A 171 -15.90 6.78 0.13
CA VAL A 171 -16.30 6.76 1.54
C VAL A 171 -16.58 8.19 2.00
N GLU A 172 -15.69 9.12 1.64
CA GLU A 172 -15.76 10.52 2.02
C GLU A 172 -15.11 11.37 0.94
N SER A 173 -15.61 12.59 0.72
CA SER A 173 -15.05 13.51 -0.26
C SER A 173 -15.38 14.96 0.09
N ASP A 174 -14.32 15.77 0.14
CA ASP A 174 -14.39 17.20 0.42
C ASP A 174 -13.93 18.01 -0.80
N SER A 175 -13.58 19.29 -0.60
CA SER A 175 -13.08 20.18 -1.65
C SER A 175 -11.69 19.79 -2.16
N ASP A 176 -10.85 19.23 -1.29
CA ASP A 176 -9.43 18.99 -1.48
C ASP A 176 -9.00 17.57 -1.09
N SER A 177 -9.90 16.76 -0.53
CA SER A 177 -9.62 15.37 -0.16
C SER A 177 -10.69 14.39 -0.66
N VAL A 178 -10.30 13.13 -0.85
CA VAL A 178 -11.21 12.00 -1.08
C VAL A 178 -10.64 10.73 -0.45
N LEU A 179 -11.50 10.00 0.24
CA LEU A 179 -11.22 8.66 0.78
C LEU A 179 -12.06 7.64 0.01
N VAL A 180 -11.40 6.57 -0.42
CA VAL A 180 -12.02 5.48 -1.18
C VAL A 180 -11.77 4.13 -0.53
N LYS A 181 -12.78 3.29 -0.60
CA LYS A 181 -12.68 1.83 -0.42
C LYS A 181 -12.50 1.20 -1.79
N ILE A 182 -11.52 0.32 -1.92
CA ILE A 182 -11.16 -0.37 -3.16
C ILE A 182 -11.31 -1.87 -2.91
N GLU A 183 -12.34 -2.49 -3.46
CA GLU A 183 -12.60 -3.91 -3.31
C GLU A 183 -12.09 -4.68 -4.53
N GLN A 184 -11.46 -5.83 -4.31
CA GLN A 184 -11.05 -6.74 -5.38
C GLN A 184 -11.32 -8.19 -4.98
N LYS A 185 -11.46 -9.07 -5.97
CA LYS A 185 -11.41 -10.51 -5.73
C LYS A 185 -9.95 -10.96 -5.74
N PHE A 186 -9.52 -11.57 -4.66
CA PHE A 186 -8.18 -12.07 -4.48
C PHE A 186 -8.23 -13.57 -4.18
N SER A 187 -7.38 -14.34 -4.85
CA SER A 187 -7.20 -15.77 -4.60
C SER A 187 -5.76 -16.01 -4.18
N TYR A 188 -5.59 -16.85 -3.16
CA TYR A 188 -4.28 -17.23 -2.63
C TYR A 188 -4.12 -18.74 -2.74
N GLY A 189 -3.17 -19.19 -3.58
CA GLY A 189 -3.02 -20.60 -3.91
C GLY A 189 -4.28 -21.17 -4.57
N ASP A 190 -4.71 -22.35 -4.12
CA ASP A 190 -5.90 -23.04 -4.63
C ASP A 190 -7.20 -22.65 -3.90
N GLN A 191 -7.19 -21.56 -3.14
CA GLN A 191 -8.36 -21.10 -2.40
C GLN A 191 -9.37 -20.37 -3.30
N GLU A 192 -10.65 -20.55 -3.00
CA GLU A 192 -11.74 -19.78 -3.62
C GLU A 192 -11.48 -18.27 -3.46
N PRO A 193 -11.65 -17.47 -4.52
CA PRO A 193 -11.41 -16.04 -4.46
C PRO A 193 -12.29 -15.36 -3.39
N ALA A 194 -11.65 -14.68 -2.44
CA ALA A 194 -12.32 -13.86 -1.45
C ALA A 194 -12.34 -12.38 -1.89
N VAL A 195 -13.32 -11.63 -1.43
CA VAL A 195 -13.32 -10.16 -1.61
C VAL A 195 -12.50 -9.54 -0.49
N VAL A 196 -11.44 -8.84 -0.84
CA VAL A 196 -10.63 -8.04 0.08
C VAL A 196 -10.83 -6.56 -0.21
N ALA A 197 -10.73 -5.73 0.83
CA ALA A 197 -10.87 -4.28 0.72
C ALA A 197 -9.53 -3.61 1.05
N GLN A 198 -9.10 -2.71 0.18
CA GLN A 198 -8.03 -1.76 0.41
C GLN A 198 -8.67 -0.39 0.66
N TYR A 199 -7.93 0.51 1.29
CA TYR A 199 -8.36 1.90 1.46
C TYR A 199 -7.30 2.83 0.92
N ALA A 200 -7.72 3.94 0.33
CA ALA A 200 -6.82 4.98 -0.12
C ALA A 200 -7.42 6.36 0.11
N ALA A 201 -6.59 7.30 0.54
CA ALA A 201 -6.92 8.71 0.63
C ALA A 201 -6.06 9.48 -0.36
N LEU A 202 -6.67 10.49 -0.97
CA LEU A 202 -6.03 11.45 -1.86
C LEU A 202 -6.31 12.85 -1.32
N SER A 203 -5.29 13.69 -1.26
CA SER A 203 -5.39 15.06 -0.80
C SER A 203 -4.60 16.01 -1.68
N MET A 204 -5.06 17.25 -1.81
CA MET A 204 -4.31 18.33 -2.42
C MET A 204 -3.59 19.14 -1.35
N VAL A 205 -2.28 19.32 -1.53
CA VAL A 205 -1.46 20.15 -0.64
C VAL A 205 -0.63 21.09 -1.49
N ASN A 206 -0.82 22.40 -1.29
CA ASN A 206 -0.26 23.44 -2.17
C ASN A 206 -0.63 23.15 -3.63
N ASN A 207 0.38 22.92 -4.47
CA ASN A 207 0.20 22.53 -5.85
C ASN A 207 0.74 21.11 -6.12
N SER A 208 0.51 20.23 -5.15
CA SER A 208 0.84 18.81 -5.18
C SER A 208 -0.38 17.97 -4.87
N VAL A 209 -0.38 16.74 -5.38
CA VAL A 209 -1.33 15.69 -5.02
C VAL A 209 -0.60 14.65 -4.18
N VAL A 210 -1.17 14.30 -3.05
CA VAL A 210 -0.67 13.30 -2.10
C VAL A 210 -1.68 12.17 -2.01
N MET A 211 -1.22 10.93 -2.10
CA MET A 211 -2.05 9.75 -1.99
C MET A 211 -1.40 8.79 -1.02
N VAL A 212 -2.18 8.25 -0.09
CA VAL A 212 -1.77 7.16 0.79
C VAL A 212 -2.78 6.04 0.68
N ALA A 213 -2.32 4.81 0.45
CA ALA A 213 -3.14 3.61 0.40
C ALA A 213 -2.61 2.55 1.36
N ASP A 214 -3.51 1.91 2.11
CA ASP A 214 -3.23 0.66 2.82
C ASP A 214 -3.81 -0.49 2.00
N LEU A 215 -2.90 -1.33 1.50
CA LEU A 215 -3.22 -2.44 0.63
C LEU A 215 -3.46 -3.75 1.40
N GLY A 216 -3.28 -3.75 2.72
CA GLY A 216 -3.32 -4.93 3.56
C GLY A 216 -2.09 -5.81 3.38
N TRP A 217 -2.26 -7.12 3.60
CA TRP A 217 -1.19 -8.11 3.47
C TRP A 217 -1.71 -9.44 2.94
N GLU A 218 -1.13 -9.93 1.85
CA GLU A 218 -1.54 -11.17 1.17
C GLU A 218 -3.06 -11.20 0.92
N ASN A 219 -3.81 -12.01 1.67
CA ASN A 219 -5.26 -12.18 1.58
C ASN A 219 -6.04 -11.35 2.62
N THR A 220 -5.38 -10.45 3.34
CA THR A 220 -6.01 -9.53 4.30
C THR A 220 -6.16 -8.14 3.68
N GLY A 221 -7.29 -7.50 3.97
CA GLY A 221 -7.57 -6.13 3.54
C GLY A 221 -6.77 -5.08 4.31
N GLY A 222 -6.72 -3.87 3.77
CA GLY A 222 -6.18 -2.70 4.46
C GLY A 222 -7.17 -2.12 5.47
N SER A 223 -6.74 -1.08 6.18
CA SER A 223 -7.50 -0.40 7.23
C SER A 223 -7.86 1.04 6.86
N GLU A 224 -9.15 1.37 6.92
CA GLU A 224 -9.63 2.75 6.77
C GLU A 224 -9.03 3.67 7.83
N GLU A 225 -8.99 3.21 9.08
CA GLU A 225 -8.48 3.97 10.22
C GLU A 225 -7.01 4.37 10.02
N LEU A 226 -6.18 3.43 9.56
CA LEU A 226 -4.77 3.69 9.30
C LEU A 226 -4.57 4.66 8.13
N VAL A 227 -5.36 4.54 7.07
CA VAL A 227 -5.30 5.47 5.94
C VAL A 227 -5.68 6.89 6.37
N ARG A 228 -6.71 7.04 7.21
CA ARG A 228 -7.09 8.34 7.80
C ARG A 228 -5.97 8.92 8.68
N GLU A 229 -5.29 8.08 9.46
CA GLU A 229 -4.15 8.51 10.27
C GLU A 229 -2.98 8.97 9.37
N PHE A 230 -2.61 8.15 8.38
CA PHE A 230 -1.41 8.39 7.58
C PHE A 230 -1.57 9.53 6.58
N ILE A 231 -2.76 9.74 5.99
CA ILE A 231 -2.94 10.87 5.07
C ILE A 231 -2.71 12.22 5.76
N VAL A 232 -3.17 12.38 7.01
CA VAL A 232 -2.93 13.60 7.80
C VAL A 232 -1.44 13.83 8.06
N LYS A 233 -0.65 12.76 8.23
CA LYS A 233 0.80 12.86 8.38
C LYS A 233 1.46 13.19 7.03
N ALA A 234 1.06 12.53 5.96
CA ALA A 234 1.56 12.76 4.61
C ALA A 234 1.30 14.21 4.15
N GLU A 235 0.12 14.76 4.44
CA GLU A 235 -0.20 16.17 4.16
C GLU A 235 0.76 17.14 4.84
N LYS A 236 1.06 16.90 6.12
CA LYS A 236 2.01 17.72 6.89
C LYS A 236 3.43 17.66 6.30
N ARG A 237 3.85 16.49 5.81
CA ARG A 237 5.14 16.31 5.14
C ARG A 237 5.16 17.03 3.80
N ALA A 238 4.13 16.82 2.97
CA ALA A 238 4.00 17.41 1.65
C ALA A 238 3.88 18.94 1.65
N ALA A 239 3.45 19.55 2.77
CA ALA A 239 3.44 21.00 2.92
C ALA A 239 4.83 21.64 2.79
N ALA A 240 5.92 20.87 2.94
CA ALA A 240 7.29 21.32 2.69
C ALA A 240 7.62 21.51 1.19
N ILE A 241 6.78 20.99 0.29
CA ILE A 241 6.94 21.15 -1.15
C ILE A 241 6.52 22.58 -1.53
N LYS A 242 7.48 23.33 -2.07
CA LYS A 242 7.31 24.73 -2.50
C LYS A 242 6.78 24.86 -3.93
#